data_AF-A0A965RTL4-F1
#
_entry.id   AF-A0A965RTL4-F1
#
_cell.length_a   1.000
_cell.length_b   1.000
_cell.length_c   1.000
_cell.angle_alpha   90.00
_cell.angle_beta   90.00
_cell.angle_gamma   90.00
#
_symmetry.space_group_name_H-M   'P 1'
#
loop_
_entity.id
_entity.type
_entity.pdbx_description
1 polymer ?
#
loop_
_entity_poly.entity_id
_entity_poly.type
_entity_poly.pdbx_seq_one_letter_code
_entity_poly.pdbx_strand_id
1 'polypeptide(L)'
;MKKITYTFFLFLIVLPKLYGQITIAPGGTALQIVTNLVASGITVTNPILNCDAAAYGIYTGNPQAGGAQLSNGGIIMTSGSAAGADGPNSSGSTSTAVTGFDFSDPHLTTQPGSGSPAPARDNCVLEFDMRPSCSSLN
;
A
#
# COMPACT_ATOMS: atom_id res chain seq x y z
N MET A 1 -38.86 -18.44 29.69
CA MET A 1 -37.59 -19.00 29.16
C MET A 1 -37.54 -18.99 27.63
N LYS A 2 -38.51 -19.59 26.91
CA LYS A 2 -38.56 -19.60 25.43
C LYS A 2 -38.41 -18.22 24.76
N LYS A 3 -39.07 -17.18 25.28
CA LYS A 3 -38.99 -15.81 24.73
C LYS A 3 -37.57 -15.21 24.80
N ILE A 4 -36.84 -15.47 25.90
CA ILE A 4 -35.45 -15.06 26.07
C ILE A 4 -34.54 -15.80 25.08
N THR A 5 -34.80 -17.09 24.83
CA THR A 5 -34.08 -17.88 23.83
C THR A 5 -34.30 -17.35 22.41
N TYR A 6 -35.54 -16.96 22.05
CA TYR A 6 -35.82 -16.37 20.74
C TYR A 6 -35.18 -14.99 20.55
N THR A 7 -35.18 -14.15 21.59
CA THR A 7 -34.51 -12.84 21.54
C THR A 7 -32.99 -12.97 21.41
N PHE A 8 -32.38 -13.94 22.10
CA PHE A 8 -30.95 -14.22 21.99
C PHE A 8 -30.57 -14.75 20.59
N PHE A 9 -31.40 -15.62 20.02
CA PHE A 9 -31.19 -16.15 18.67
C PHE A 9 -31.37 -15.07 17.58
N LEU A 10 -32.31 -14.14 17.77
CA LEU A 10 -32.48 -12.99 16.89
C LEU A 10 -31.26 -12.06 16.94
N PHE A 11 -30.65 -11.86 18.12
CA PHE A 11 -29.47 -11.01 18.29
C PHE A 11 -28.22 -11.59 17.60
N LEU A 12 -28.07 -12.92 17.56
CA LEU A 12 -26.99 -13.61 16.85
C LEU A 12 -27.05 -13.45 15.32
N ILE A 13 -28.23 -13.18 14.75
CA ILE A 13 -28.41 -12.97 13.29
C ILE A 13 -28.02 -11.54 12.87
N VAL A 14 -27.97 -10.58 13.81
CA VAL A 14 -27.64 -9.16 13.53
C VAL A 14 -26.19 -8.82 13.86
N LEU A 15 -25.31 -9.83 14.02
CA LEU A 15 -23.89 -9.55 14.22
C LEU A 15 -23.33 -8.83 12.97
N PRO A 16 -22.66 -7.68 13.13
CA PRO A 16 -21.99 -7.03 12.01
C PRO A 16 -20.90 -7.96 11.48
N LYS A 17 -20.80 -8.07 10.15
CA LYS A 17 -19.69 -8.76 9.51
C LYS A 17 -18.42 -7.98 9.83
N LEU A 18 -17.54 -8.55 10.65
CA LEU A 18 -16.20 -7.99 10.88
C LEU A 18 -15.31 -8.42 9.71
N TYR A 19 -14.77 -7.44 9.01
CA TYR A 19 -13.81 -7.66 7.94
C TYR A 19 -12.39 -7.56 8.49
N GLY A 20 -11.54 -8.52 8.13
CA GLY A 20 -10.11 -8.49 8.47
C GLY A 20 -9.27 -7.65 7.52
N GLN A 21 -9.82 -7.09 6.45
CA GLN A 21 -9.03 -6.35 5.45
C GLN A 21 -8.36 -5.09 6.01
N ILE A 22 -7.23 -4.71 5.38
CA ILE A 22 -6.67 -3.37 5.53
C ILE A 22 -7.60 -2.35 4.87
N THR A 23 -7.36 -1.06 5.09
CA THR A 23 -8.05 0.01 4.34
C THR A 23 -7.01 0.83 3.59
N ILE A 24 -7.24 1.12 2.32
CA ILE A 24 -6.30 1.86 1.48
C ILE A 24 -6.91 3.22 1.14
N ALA A 25 -6.15 4.29 1.34
CA ALA A 25 -6.44 5.63 0.86
C ALA A 25 -5.51 5.93 -0.34
N PRO A 26 -6.01 5.84 -1.59
CA PRO A 26 -5.19 6.12 -2.77
C PRO A 26 -4.76 7.59 -2.86
N GLY A 27 -3.60 7.80 -3.46
CA GLY A 27 -3.03 9.11 -3.69
C GLY A 27 -2.33 9.71 -2.47
N GLY A 28 -2.00 11.01 -2.59
CA GLY A 28 -1.24 11.77 -1.60
C GLY A 28 -0.05 12.49 -2.22
N THR A 29 0.48 13.49 -1.54
CA THR A 29 1.72 14.14 -1.96
C THR A 29 2.91 13.22 -1.74
N ALA A 30 3.99 13.38 -2.52
CA ALA A 30 5.24 12.62 -2.33
C ALA A 30 5.72 12.68 -0.87
N LEU A 31 5.70 13.86 -0.25
CA LEU A 31 6.08 14.03 1.15
C LEU A 31 5.19 13.22 2.11
N GLN A 32 3.87 13.20 1.91
CA GLN A 32 2.95 12.41 2.74
C GLN A 32 3.25 10.92 2.63
N ILE A 33 3.49 10.42 1.42
CA ILE A 33 3.82 9.00 1.19
C ILE A 33 5.13 8.65 1.90
N VAL A 34 6.22 9.39 1.66
CA VAL A 34 7.52 9.07 2.28
C VAL A 34 7.45 9.18 3.80
N THR A 35 6.72 10.15 4.35
CA THR A 35 6.57 10.29 5.81
C THR A 35 5.87 9.09 6.45
N ASN A 36 5.01 8.38 5.71
CA ASN A 36 4.39 7.13 6.16
C ASN A 36 5.26 5.89 5.93
N LEU A 37 6.38 6.03 5.21
CA LEU A 37 7.36 4.97 4.99
C LEU A 37 8.53 5.06 5.99
N VAL A 38 8.97 6.26 6.34
CA VAL A 38 10.16 6.47 7.19
C VAL A 38 9.81 6.54 8.67
N ALA A 39 10.72 6.04 9.51
CA ALA A 39 10.61 6.13 10.96
C ALA A 39 11.05 7.50 11.51
N SER A 40 10.71 7.76 12.77
CA SER A 40 11.24 8.91 13.51
C SER A 40 12.77 8.96 13.49
N GLY A 41 13.34 10.16 13.37
CA GLY A 41 14.80 10.35 13.34
C GLY A 41 15.41 10.28 11.94
N ILE A 42 14.61 10.11 10.89
CA ILE A 42 15.03 10.26 9.50
C ILE A 42 14.57 11.62 8.97
N THR A 43 15.50 12.41 8.44
CA THR A 43 15.17 13.62 7.68
C THR A 43 15.03 13.26 6.20
N VAL A 44 13.89 13.62 5.61
CA VAL A 44 13.58 13.39 4.19
C VAL A 44 13.76 14.70 3.43
N THR A 45 14.45 14.66 2.29
CA THR A 45 14.54 15.79 1.36
C THR A 45 14.24 15.36 -0.08
N ASN A 46 13.86 16.33 -0.90
CA ASN A 46 13.57 16.14 -2.34
C ASN A 46 12.60 14.99 -2.68
N PRO A 47 11.46 14.83 -1.99
CA PRO A 47 10.52 13.77 -2.35
C PRO A 47 9.84 14.09 -3.68
N ILE A 48 10.00 13.18 -4.65
CA ILE A 48 9.39 13.23 -5.98
C ILE A 48 8.60 11.94 -6.17
N LEU A 49 7.36 12.08 -6.62
CA LEU A 49 6.47 10.96 -6.93
C LEU A 49 5.96 11.12 -8.35
N ASN A 50 6.31 10.17 -9.20
CA ASN A 50 5.87 10.09 -10.58
C ASN A 50 5.04 8.83 -10.76
N CYS A 51 3.74 8.96 -10.57
CA CYS A 51 2.80 7.84 -10.58
C CYS A 51 1.36 8.36 -10.67
N ASP A 52 0.45 7.56 -11.23
CA ASP A 52 -0.97 7.85 -11.18
C ASP A 52 -1.47 7.83 -9.73
N ALA A 53 -2.31 8.80 -9.35
CA ALA A 53 -2.85 8.91 -8.00
C ALA A 53 -3.68 7.68 -7.56
N ALA A 54 -4.21 6.89 -8.49
CA ALA A 54 -4.91 5.64 -8.18
C ALA A 54 -3.96 4.48 -7.90
N ALA A 55 -2.68 4.57 -8.27
CA ALA A 55 -1.74 3.45 -8.25
C ALA A 55 -0.91 3.29 -6.97
N TYR A 56 -0.97 4.29 -6.09
CA TYR A 56 -0.31 4.28 -4.79
C TYR A 56 -1.23 4.81 -3.70
N GLY A 57 -0.81 4.68 -2.45
CA GLY A 57 -1.52 5.28 -1.33
C GLY A 57 -0.94 4.88 0.02
N ILE A 58 -1.67 5.22 1.08
CA ILE A 58 -1.39 4.80 2.45
C ILE A 58 -2.42 3.75 2.83
N TYR A 59 -1.96 2.64 3.41
CA TYR A 59 -2.86 1.67 4.02
C TYR A 59 -2.86 1.81 5.54
N THR A 60 -4.05 1.74 6.12
CA THR A 60 -4.24 1.58 7.56
C THR A 60 -4.19 0.10 7.88
N GLY A 61 -3.29 -0.27 8.79
CA GLY A 61 -3.13 -1.65 9.20
C GLY A 61 -4.32 -2.17 9.99
N ASN A 62 -4.55 -3.48 9.87
CA ASN A 62 -5.57 -4.19 10.64
C ASN A 62 -4.91 -5.41 11.28
N PRO A 63 -4.81 -5.51 12.63
CA PRO A 63 -4.19 -6.66 13.30
C PRO A 63 -4.87 -8.00 12.98
N GLN A 64 -6.10 -7.95 12.46
CA GLN A 64 -6.94 -9.07 12.09
C GLN A 64 -6.88 -9.34 10.57
N ALA A 65 -6.05 -8.60 9.82
CA ALA A 65 -5.67 -8.90 8.43
C ALA A 65 -4.81 -10.14 8.37
N GLY A 66 -5.51 -11.28 8.35
CA GLY A 66 -4.93 -12.61 8.30
C GLY A 66 -3.80 -12.73 7.28
N GLY A 67 -2.62 -13.12 7.76
CA GLY A 67 -1.52 -13.65 6.95
C GLY A 67 -0.37 -12.69 6.65
N ALA A 68 -0.63 -11.41 6.41
CA ALA A 68 0.39 -10.50 5.85
C ALA A 68 1.15 -9.65 6.90
N GLN A 69 0.82 -9.74 8.19
CA GLN A 69 1.40 -8.92 9.27
C GLN A 69 1.37 -7.41 8.97
N LEU A 70 0.40 -6.94 8.18
CA LEU A 70 0.20 -5.53 7.81
C LEU A 70 -0.54 -4.78 8.93
N SER A 71 -0.12 -4.96 10.18
CA SER A 71 -0.80 -4.39 11.35
C SER A 71 -0.47 -2.92 11.60
N ASN A 72 0.70 -2.46 11.13
CA ASN A 72 1.25 -1.16 11.53
C ASN A 72 0.90 -0.02 10.55
N GLY A 73 0.14 -0.32 9.50
CA GLY A 73 -0.03 0.60 8.37
C GLY A 73 1.25 0.75 7.55
N GLY A 74 1.19 1.55 6.50
CA GLY A 74 2.33 1.82 5.63
C GLY A 74 1.90 2.36 4.28
N ILE A 75 2.78 2.26 3.29
CA ILE A 75 2.50 2.67 1.92
C ILE A 75 2.21 1.46 1.04
N ILE A 76 1.47 1.69 -0.03
CA ILE A 76 1.28 0.71 -1.10
C ILE A 76 1.58 1.37 -2.44
N MET A 77 2.24 0.63 -3.32
CA MET A 77 2.50 0.99 -4.71
C MET A 77 2.18 -0.21 -5.59
N THR A 78 1.43 0.00 -6.67
CA THR A 78 0.97 -1.06 -7.56
C THR A 78 1.11 -0.61 -9.02
N SER A 79 1.09 -1.57 -9.95
CA SER A 79 0.96 -1.28 -11.39
C SER A 79 -0.48 -1.06 -11.84
N GLY A 80 -1.44 -1.12 -10.90
CA GLY A 80 -2.87 -0.99 -11.16
C GLY A 80 -3.53 -0.08 -10.14
N SER A 81 -4.78 -0.33 -9.77
CA SER A 81 -5.46 0.45 -8.72
C SER A 81 -5.08 -0.04 -7.32
N ALA A 82 -4.50 0.83 -6.50
CA ALA A 82 -4.21 0.58 -5.09
C ALA A 82 -5.47 0.28 -4.29
N ALA A 83 -6.62 0.88 -4.64
CA ALA A 83 -7.89 0.63 -3.97
C ALA A 83 -8.37 -0.83 -4.09
N GLY A 84 -7.91 -1.57 -5.11
CA GLY A 84 -8.28 -2.97 -5.31
C GLY A 84 -7.42 -3.97 -4.51
N ALA A 85 -6.43 -3.49 -3.76
CA ALA A 85 -5.47 -4.35 -3.06
C ALA A 85 -5.85 -4.64 -1.59
N ASP A 86 -6.91 -4.03 -1.08
CA ASP A 86 -7.35 -4.15 0.31
C ASP A 86 -7.93 -5.54 0.65
N GLY A 87 -8.46 -6.24 -0.35
CA GLY A 87 -8.98 -7.59 -0.24
C GLY A 87 -10.29 -7.68 0.57
N PRO A 88 -10.80 -8.90 0.85
CA PRO A 88 -10.29 -10.20 0.42
C PRO A 88 -10.44 -10.41 -1.09
N ASN A 89 -9.49 -11.12 -1.70
CA ASN A 89 -9.55 -11.47 -3.11
C ASN A 89 -10.57 -12.61 -3.34
N SER A 90 -11.85 -12.25 -3.40
CA SER A 90 -12.96 -13.18 -3.69
C SER A 90 -13.15 -13.45 -5.19
N SER A 91 -12.46 -12.68 -6.04
CA SER A 91 -12.47 -12.82 -7.49
C SER A 91 -11.05 -12.70 -8.04
N GLY A 92 -10.48 -13.83 -8.43
CA GLY A 92 -9.16 -13.88 -9.05
C GLY A 92 -9.03 -12.93 -10.24
N SER A 93 -7.80 -12.49 -10.51
CA SER A 93 -7.46 -11.62 -11.66
C SER A 93 -8.13 -10.24 -11.67
N THR A 94 -8.63 -9.74 -10.53
CA THR A 94 -9.03 -8.34 -10.42
C THR A 94 -7.81 -7.44 -10.61
N SER A 95 -7.81 -6.66 -11.68
CA SER A 95 -6.78 -5.68 -11.99
C SER A 95 -7.40 -4.50 -12.73
N THR A 96 -6.95 -3.30 -12.39
CA THR A 96 -7.29 -2.07 -13.13
C THR A 96 -6.02 -1.57 -13.77
N ALA A 97 -5.99 -1.49 -15.10
CA ALA A 97 -4.84 -0.93 -15.79
C ALA A 97 -4.76 0.57 -15.54
N VAL A 98 -3.60 1.02 -15.12
CA VAL A 98 -3.25 2.44 -15.02
C VAL A 98 -2.35 2.75 -16.21
N THR A 99 -2.74 3.73 -17.03
CA THR A 99 -2.06 4.08 -18.29
C THR A 99 -1.45 5.47 -18.23
N GLY A 100 -0.49 5.76 -19.11
CA GLY A 100 0.10 7.10 -19.24
C GLY A 100 1.27 7.38 -18.30
N PHE A 101 1.69 6.39 -17.52
CA PHE A 101 2.89 6.45 -16.67
C PHE A 101 3.93 5.41 -17.09
N ASP A 102 3.98 5.03 -18.37
CA ASP A 102 4.98 4.08 -18.86
C ASP A 102 6.37 4.75 -18.89
N PHE A 103 7.08 4.67 -17.77
CA PHE A 103 8.44 5.21 -17.65
C PHE A 103 9.46 4.07 -17.73
N SER A 104 10.41 4.25 -18.64
CA SER A 104 11.63 3.46 -18.67
C SER A 104 12.62 4.13 -17.72
N ASP A 105 12.82 3.60 -16.51
CA ASP A 105 13.83 4.13 -15.60
C ASP A 105 15.23 3.89 -16.20
N PRO A 106 16.01 4.94 -16.50
CA PRO A 106 17.36 4.80 -17.02
C PRO A 106 18.26 3.96 -16.09
N HIS A 107 18.12 4.07 -14.77
CA HIS A 107 18.92 3.30 -13.81
C HIS A 107 18.62 1.80 -13.91
N LEU A 108 17.36 1.43 -14.14
CA LEU A 108 16.95 0.03 -14.25
C LEU A 108 17.21 -0.56 -15.64
N THR A 109 17.15 0.26 -16.68
CA THR A 109 17.41 -0.18 -18.06
C THR A 109 18.90 -0.25 -18.41
N THR A 110 19.73 0.59 -17.79
CA THR A 110 21.18 0.66 -18.08
C THR A 110 22.06 -0.12 -17.10
N GLN A 111 21.49 -0.70 -16.03
CA GLN A 111 22.28 -1.49 -15.10
C GLN A 111 22.89 -2.75 -15.78
N PRO A 112 24.13 -3.13 -15.43
CA PRO A 112 24.71 -4.39 -15.88
C PRO A 112 23.80 -5.57 -15.51
N GLY A 113 23.40 -6.36 -16.52
CA GLY A 113 22.52 -7.51 -16.30
C GLY A 113 21.01 -7.23 -16.41
N SER A 114 20.61 -6.06 -16.91
CA SER A 114 19.19 -5.67 -17.11
C SER A 114 18.39 -6.58 -18.07
N GLY A 115 19.03 -7.52 -18.77
CA GLY A 115 18.36 -8.46 -19.67
C GLY A 115 17.98 -7.84 -21.02
N SER A 116 17.40 -8.66 -21.90
CA SER A 116 16.97 -8.24 -23.24
C SER A 116 15.56 -8.78 -23.54
N PRO A 117 14.52 -7.93 -23.64
CA PRO A 117 14.58 -6.48 -23.47
C PRO A 117 14.79 -6.06 -22.01
N ALA A 118 15.37 -4.89 -21.80
CA ALA A 118 15.51 -4.30 -20.47
C ALA A 118 14.12 -4.05 -19.83
N PRO A 119 14.00 -4.10 -18.49
CA PRO A 119 12.75 -3.82 -17.79
C PRO A 119 12.29 -2.39 -18.09
N ALA A 120 11.08 -2.26 -18.63
CA ALA A 120 10.53 -0.97 -19.07
C ALA A 120 9.08 -0.76 -18.58
N ARG A 121 8.71 -1.38 -17.45
CA ARG A 121 7.33 -1.42 -16.95
C ARG A 121 7.20 -0.88 -15.52
N ASP A 122 8.01 0.10 -15.17
CA ASP A 122 7.94 0.76 -13.86
C ASP A 122 7.01 1.97 -13.96
N ASN A 123 5.72 1.70 -13.78
CA ASN A 123 4.68 2.73 -13.94
C ASN A 123 4.57 3.69 -12.74
N CYS A 124 5.32 3.45 -11.67
CA CYS A 124 5.20 4.19 -10.42
C CYS A 124 6.57 4.33 -9.75
N VAL A 125 7.08 5.55 -9.65
CA VAL A 125 8.42 5.84 -9.11
C VAL A 125 8.31 6.83 -7.95
N LEU A 126 8.88 6.45 -6.79
CA LEU A 126 9.02 7.29 -5.60
C LEU A 126 10.51 7.49 -5.30
N GLU A 127 10.98 8.73 -5.42
CA GLU A 127 12.38 9.12 -5.18
C GLU A 127 12.45 10.11 -4.02
N PHE A 128 13.40 9.91 -3.12
CA PHE A 128 13.67 10.83 -2.01
C PHE A 128 15.06 10.59 -1.45
N ASP A 129 15.62 11.62 -0.84
CA ASP A 129 16.84 11.53 -0.06
C ASP A 129 16.49 11.30 1.41
N MET A 130 17.25 10.42 2.09
CA MET A 130 17.13 10.21 3.52
C MET A 130 18.45 10.46 4.23
N ARG A 131 18.41 11.19 5.35
CA ARG A 131 19.54 11.37 6.26
C ARG A 131 19.13 10.97 7.68
N PRO A 132 19.76 9.95 8.28
CA PRO A 132 19.52 9.63 9.69
C PRO A 132 20.10 10.75 10.56
N SER A 133 19.34 11.15 11.58
CA SER A 133 19.81 12.02 12.64
C SER A 133 20.21 11.15 13.84
N CYS A 134 21.52 10.94 14.00
CA CYS A 134 22.08 10.23 15.14
C CYS A 134 22.95 11.19 15.96
N SER A 135 22.80 11.21 17.28
CA SER A 135 23.71 11.93 18.19
C SER A 135 24.97 11.13 18.55
N SER A 136 25.03 9.83 18.21
CA SER A 136 26.25 9.00 18.26
C SER A 136 26.10 7.73 17.41
N LEU A 137 27.15 7.36 16.68
CA LEU A 137 27.35 5.99 16.20
C LEU A 137 27.96 5.19 17.37
N ASN A 138 27.22 4.23 17.92
CA ASN A 138 27.80 3.21 18.80
C ASN A 138 28.25 2.01 17.97
#